data_AF-A0A9W6YHX1-F1
#
_entry.id   AF-A0A9W6YHX1-F1
#
_cell.length_a   1.000
_cell.length_b   1.000
_cell.length_c   1.000
_cell.angle_alpha   90.00
_cell.angle_beta   90.00
_cell.angle_gamma   90.00
#
_symmetry.space_group_name_H-M   'P 1'
#
loop_
_entity.id
_entity.type
_entity.pdbx_description
1 polymer ?
#
loop_
_entity_poly.entity_id
_entity_poly.type
_entity_poly.pdbx_seq_one_letter_code
_entity_poly.pdbx_strand_id
1 'polypeptide(L)'
;MSYELTFGKYKGKPIEEVYASVPGYRRWRHNQPSLNISDDIKIFLDSKFLNNDNSYMMTWGKYKGRTLKLISRMDPGYIDYLRKSEFVIEKCPKLLKELN
;
A
#
# COMPACT_ATOMS: atom_id res chain seq x y z
N MET A 1 12.26 19.13 6.33
CA MET A 1 11.02 19.84 6.71
C MET A 1 10.06 18.78 7.19
N SER A 2 9.61 18.84 8.45
CA SER A 2 8.66 17.88 9.02
C SER A 2 7.25 18.35 8.69
N TYR A 3 6.49 17.55 7.94
CA TYR A 3 5.10 17.88 7.63
C TYR A 3 4.19 17.30 8.72
N GLU A 4 3.66 18.17 9.57
CA GLU A 4 2.79 17.78 10.68
C GLU A 4 1.35 17.59 10.20
N LEU A 5 0.70 16.51 10.65
CA LEU A 5 -0.72 16.29 10.41
C LEU A 5 -1.56 17.32 11.15
N THR A 6 -2.46 17.99 10.46
CA THR A 6 -3.33 19.03 11.05
C THR A 6 -4.67 18.48 11.57
N PHE A 7 -4.95 17.20 11.37
CA PHE A 7 -6.24 16.58 11.66
C PHE A 7 -6.12 15.14 12.21
N GLY A 8 -7.25 14.64 12.73
CA GLY A 8 -7.42 13.24 13.14
C GLY A 8 -6.63 12.83 14.39
N LYS A 9 -6.56 11.52 14.62
CA LYS A 9 -5.92 10.90 15.81
C LYS A 9 -4.43 11.26 15.97
N TYR A 10 -3.75 11.56 14.86
CA TYR A 10 -2.32 11.85 14.84
C TYR A 10 -2.02 13.34 14.60
N LYS A 11 -2.97 14.23 14.92
CA LYS A 11 -2.79 15.68 14.83
C LYS A 11 -1.55 16.13 15.62
N GLY A 12 -0.74 17.00 15.02
CA GLY A 12 0.52 17.49 15.59
C GLY A 12 1.70 16.53 15.47
N LYS A 13 1.51 15.34 14.87
CA LYS A 13 2.61 14.41 14.61
C LYS A 13 3.18 14.57 13.20
N PRO A 14 4.49 14.35 13.02
CA PRO A 14 5.11 14.27 11.70
C PRO A 14 4.51 13.12 10.88
N ILE A 15 4.20 13.38 9.61
CA ILE A 15 3.70 12.36 8.68
C ILE A 15 4.67 11.17 8.54
N GLU A 16 5.98 11.44 8.64
CA GLU A 16 7.04 10.44 8.59
C GLU A 16 6.94 9.44 9.74
N GLU A 17 6.73 9.94 10.96
CA GLU A 17 6.58 9.12 12.17
C GLU A 17 5.31 8.26 12.07
N VAL A 18 4.20 8.86 11.63
CA VAL A 18 2.91 8.15 11.48
C VAL A 18 3.00 7.11 10.37
N TYR A 19 3.70 7.40 9.28
CA TYR A 19 3.92 6.44 8.20
C TYR A 19 4.78 5.25 8.66
N ALA A 20 5.86 5.52 9.41
CA ALA A 20 6.74 4.47 9.92
C ALA A 20 6.06 3.59 10.99
N SER A 21 5.24 4.20 11.86
CA SER A 21 4.58 3.51 12.97
C SER A 21 3.26 2.84 12.58
N VAL A 22 2.60 3.28 11.49
CA VAL A 22 1.27 2.80 11.12
C VAL A 22 1.23 2.37 9.64
N PRO A 23 1.56 1.10 9.35
CA PRO A 23 1.55 0.55 8.00
C PRO A 23 0.20 0.70 7.28
N GLY A 24 -0.90 0.71 8.05
CA GLY A 24 -2.26 0.85 7.54
C GLY A 24 -2.71 2.29 7.25
N TYR A 25 -2.01 3.31 7.77
CA TYR A 25 -2.40 4.71 7.63
C TYR A 25 -2.45 5.13 6.15
N ARG A 26 -1.53 4.56 5.37
CA ARG A 26 -1.46 4.65 3.92
C ARG A 26 -2.76 4.26 3.21
N ARG A 27 -3.30 3.08 3.57
CA ARG A 27 -4.50 2.51 2.94
C ARG A 27 -5.75 3.26 3.39
N TRP A 28 -5.75 3.68 4.65
CA TRP A 28 -6.78 4.55 5.20
C TRP A 28 -6.86 5.90 4.46
N ARG A 29 -5.72 6.57 4.20
CA ARG A 29 -5.67 7.82 3.42
C ARG A 29 -6.17 7.64 2.00
N HIS A 30 -5.75 6.58 1.30
CA HIS A 30 -6.22 6.31 -0.06
C HIS A 30 -7.74 6.18 -0.15
N ASN A 31 -8.38 5.69 0.91
CA ASN A 31 -9.84 5.55 0.99
C ASN A 31 -10.56 6.84 1.43
N GLN A 32 -9.83 7.94 1.63
CA GLN A 32 -10.40 9.23 2.04
C GLN A 32 -9.96 10.37 1.11
N PRO A 33 -10.46 10.38 -0.14
CA PRO A 33 -10.14 11.43 -1.11
C PRO A 33 -10.66 12.82 -0.71
N SER A 34 -11.62 12.91 0.21
CA SER A 34 -12.21 14.15 0.72
C SER A 34 -11.46 14.78 1.90
N LEU A 35 -10.41 14.14 2.43
CA LEU A 35 -9.59 14.75 3.47
C LEU A 35 -8.81 15.92 2.87
N ASN A 36 -9.07 17.12 3.39
CA ASN A 36 -8.34 18.32 3.02
C ASN A 36 -7.00 18.34 3.79
N ILE A 37 -5.98 17.69 3.21
CA ILE A 37 -4.62 17.62 3.75
C ILE A 37 -3.73 18.59 2.96
N SER A 38 -2.65 19.10 3.57
CA SER A 38 -1.70 19.93 2.84
C SER A 38 -1.10 19.18 1.64
N ASP A 39 -0.83 19.92 0.57
CA ASP A 39 -0.22 19.38 -0.65
C ASP A 39 1.14 18.73 -0.35
N ASP A 40 1.89 19.23 0.63
CA ASP A 40 3.16 18.65 1.02
C ASP A 40 3.05 17.22 1.58
N ILE A 41 2.04 16.95 2.42
CA ILE A 41 1.77 15.60 2.93
C ILE A 41 1.30 14.71 1.79
N LYS A 42 0.56 15.28 0.84
CA LYS A 42 0.13 14.58 -0.36
C LYS A 42 1.32 14.15 -1.21
N ILE A 43 2.23 15.09 -1.50
CA ILE A 43 3.49 14.86 -2.22
C ILE A 43 4.39 13.89 -1.46
N PHE A 44 4.55 14.02 -0.15
CA PHE A 44 5.31 13.08 0.67
C PHE A 44 4.77 11.67 0.52
N LEU A 45 3.46 11.49 0.73
CA LEU A 45 2.83 10.18 0.58
C LEU A 45 2.98 9.68 -0.86
N ASP A 46 2.69 10.49 -1.87
CA ASP A 46 2.73 10.07 -3.28
C ASP A 46 4.18 9.78 -3.75
N SER A 47 5.20 10.47 -3.21
CA SER A 47 6.62 10.19 -3.46
C SER A 47 7.09 8.86 -2.85
N LYS A 48 6.53 8.48 -1.69
CA LYS A 48 6.72 7.12 -1.14
C LYS A 48 5.98 6.05 -1.97
N PHE A 49 5.19 6.46 -2.95
CA PHE A 49 4.37 5.61 -3.83
C PHE A 49 4.79 5.68 -5.31
N LEU A 50 5.98 6.20 -5.65
CA LEU A 50 6.48 6.25 -7.04
C LEU A 50 6.39 4.90 -7.80
N ASN A 51 6.21 3.77 -7.11
CA ASN A 51 6.02 2.43 -7.69
C ASN A 51 4.65 1.78 -7.41
N ASN A 52 3.66 2.51 -6.89
CA ASN A 52 2.32 1.96 -6.59
C ASN A 52 1.37 2.18 -7.76
N ASP A 53 1.34 1.23 -8.68
CA ASP A 53 0.41 1.15 -9.82
C ASP A 53 -1.08 0.92 -9.46
N ASN A 54 -1.46 1.25 -8.21
CA ASN A 54 -2.74 1.01 -7.55
C ASN A 54 -3.24 -0.45 -7.56
N SER A 55 -2.42 -1.42 -7.99
CA SER A 55 -2.76 -2.83 -7.84
C SER A 55 -2.45 -3.32 -6.43
N TYR A 56 -2.98 -4.51 -6.11
CA TYR A 56 -2.77 -5.14 -4.81
C TYR A 56 -1.28 -5.20 -4.43
N MET A 57 -0.96 -4.71 -3.23
CA MET A 57 0.37 -4.78 -2.67
C MET A 57 0.54 -6.02 -1.79
N MET A 58 1.57 -6.81 -2.07
CA MET A 58 1.93 -7.97 -1.26
C MET A 58 2.36 -7.53 0.13
N THR A 59 1.74 -8.11 1.16
CA THR A 59 2.07 -7.85 2.57
C THR A 59 3.00 -8.90 3.17
N TRP A 60 3.27 -9.98 2.43
CA TRP A 60 4.07 -11.13 2.84
C TRP A 60 4.78 -11.79 1.65
N GLY A 61 5.66 -12.77 1.93
CA GLY A 61 6.35 -13.57 0.92
C GLY A 61 7.53 -12.86 0.23
N LYS A 62 8.04 -13.50 -0.84
CA LYS A 62 9.24 -13.07 -1.60
C LYS A 62 9.16 -11.61 -2.08
N TYR A 63 7.97 -11.16 -2.46
CA TYR A 63 7.75 -9.83 -3.02
C TYR A 63 7.02 -8.87 -2.07
N LYS A 64 7.18 -9.04 -0.75
CA LYS A 64 6.61 -8.13 0.26
C LYS A 64 6.95 -6.67 -0.06
N GLY A 65 5.93 -5.80 -0.03
CA GLY A 65 6.04 -4.37 -0.34
C GLY A 65 5.96 -4.03 -1.84
N ARG A 66 5.88 -5.03 -2.73
CA ARG A 66 5.70 -4.83 -4.17
C ARG A 66 4.25 -5.06 -4.59
N THR A 67 3.84 -4.40 -5.67
CA THR A 67 2.50 -4.51 -6.25
C THR A 67 2.40 -5.70 -7.22
N LEU A 68 1.20 -6.26 -7.39
CA LEU A 68 0.97 -7.39 -8.29
C LEU A 68 1.31 -7.07 -9.75
N LYS A 69 0.99 -5.86 -10.23
CA LYS A 69 1.37 -5.43 -11.59
C LYS A 69 2.89 -5.34 -11.76
N LEU A 70 3.63 -4.83 -10.77
CA LEU A 70 5.09 -4.84 -10.79
C LEU A 70 5.63 -6.28 -10.80
N ILE A 71 5.07 -7.16 -9.97
CA ILE A 71 5.46 -8.58 -9.91
C ILE A 71 5.14 -9.27 -11.24
N SER A 72 3.97 -9.03 -11.83
CA SER A 72 3.56 -9.59 -13.12
C SER A 72 4.53 -9.23 -14.25
N ARG A 73 5.13 -8.03 -14.21
CA ARG A 73 6.16 -7.59 -15.17
C ARG A 73 7.53 -8.21 -14.92
N MET A 74 7.92 -8.39 -13.66
CA MET A 74 9.26 -8.90 -13.31
C MET A 74 9.32 -10.43 -13.28
N ASP A 75 8.25 -11.08 -12.82
CA ASP A 75 8.15 -12.51 -12.54
C ASP A 75 6.68 -12.95 -12.72
N PRO A 76 6.21 -13.09 -13.98
CA PRO A 76 4.87 -13.57 -14.25
C PRO A 76 4.62 -14.99 -13.71
N GLY A 77 5.66 -15.83 -13.65
CA GLY A 77 5.57 -17.18 -13.08
C GLY A 77 5.17 -17.19 -11.60
N TYR A 78 5.56 -16.18 -10.84
CA TYR A 78 5.11 -16.04 -9.46
C TYR A 78 3.60 -15.75 -9.35
N ILE A 79 3.02 -15.02 -10.30
CA ILE A 79 1.56 -14.78 -10.34
C ILE A 79 0.83 -16.10 -10.57
N ASP A 80 1.32 -16.94 -11.48
CA ASP A 80 0.74 -18.27 -11.73
C ASP A 80 0.91 -19.22 -10.54
N TYR A 81 2.04 -19.13 -9.82
CA TYR A 81 2.23 -19.84 -8.56
C TYR A 81 1.21 -19.40 -7.51
N LEU A 82 0.99 -18.09 -7.34
CA LEU A 82 0.01 -17.57 -6.36
C LEU A 82 -1.41 -18.06 -6.67
N ARG A 83 -1.80 -18.14 -7.95
CA ARG A 83 -3.12 -18.65 -8.37
C ARG A 83 -3.35 -20.12 -8.00
N LYS A 84 -2.28 -20.92 -7.95
CA LYS A 84 -2.34 -22.37 -7.65
C LYS A 84 -2.04 -22.69 -6.19
N SER A 85 -1.63 -21.70 -5.40
CA SER A 85 -1.25 -21.90 -4.01
C SER A 85 -2.50 -22.10 -3.14
N GLU A 86 -2.61 -23.27 -2.49
CA GLU A 86 -3.70 -23.58 -1.54
C GLU A 86 -3.81 -22.52 -0.44
N PHE A 87 -2.68 -22.04 0.07
CA PHE A 87 -2.66 -20.97 1.07
C PHE A 87 -3.35 -19.69 0.58
N VAL A 88 -3.10 -19.29 -0.68
CA VAL A 88 -3.69 -18.08 -1.26
C VAL A 88 -5.20 -18.28 -1.46
N ILE A 89 -5.59 -19.44 -1.97
CA ILE A 89 -6.98 -19.80 -2.24
C ILE A 89 -7.80 -19.82 -0.94
N GLU A 90 -7.29 -20.45 0.11
CA GLU A 90 -8.03 -20.63 1.38
C GLU A 90 -7.93 -19.43 2.32
N LYS A 91 -6.75 -18.82 2.44
CA LYS A 91 -6.47 -17.83 3.50
C LYS A 91 -6.46 -16.39 2.99
N CYS A 92 -6.36 -16.16 1.66
CA CYS A 92 -6.18 -14.82 1.11
C CYS A 92 -7.26 -14.45 0.06
N PRO A 93 -8.55 -14.38 0.43
CA PRO A 93 -9.64 -14.14 -0.53
C PRO A 93 -9.54 -12.79 -1.25
N LYS A 94 -8.96 -11.77 -0.60
CA LYS A 94 -8.72 -10.46 -1.22
C LYS A 94 -7.61 -10.50 -2.27
N LEU A 95 -6.56 -11.30 -2.03
CA LEU A 95 -5.48 -11.46 -3.01
C LEU A 95 -5.97 -12.28 -4.20
N LEU A 96 -6.73 -13.35 -3.95
CA LEU A 96 -7.30 -14.20 -5.00
C LEU A 96 -8.17 -13.41 -5.97
N LYS A 97 -9.01 -12.49 -5.46
CA LYS A 97 -9.83 -11.59 -6.30
C LYS A 97 -9.03 -10.70 -7.23
N GLU A 98 -7.80 -10.35 -6.86
CA GLU A 98 -6.94 -9.44 -7.61
C GLU A 98 -6.01 -10.19 -8.59
N LEU A 99 -5.99 -11.53 -8.52
CA LEU A 99 -5.22 -12.41 -9.41
C LEU A 99 -6.04 -12.92 -10.61
N ASN A 100 -7.36 -12.73 -10.59
CA ASN A 100 -8.31 -13.05 -11.68
C ASN A 100 -8.56 -11.83 -12.56
#